data_AF-J3CIE1-F1
#
_entry.id   AF-J3CIE1-F1
#
_cell.length_a   1.000
_cell.length_b   1.000
_cell.length_c   1.000
_cell.angle_alpha   90.00
_cell.angle_beta   90.00
_cell.angle_gamma   90.00
#
_symmetry.space_group_name_H-M   'P 1'
#
loop_
_entity.id
_entity.type
_entity.pdbx_description
1 polymer ?
#
loop_
_entity_poly.entity_id
_entity_poly.type
_entity_poly.pdbx_seq_one_letter_code
_entity_poly.pdbx_strand_id
1 'polypeptide(L)'
;MLQRSLRLPSFVAACAFACAGLMACSSDESRIYDAYKCGNVAQILGRHEQATAAVMKVKSLLDQKTGNPGQYILGLRDKLTDDMALYKLSPRGQAEKINDIYESGTCQKLYQ
;
A
#
# COMPACT_ATOMS: atom_id res chain seq x y z
N MET A 1 19.95 23.28 -58.72
CA MET A 1 20.49 21.91 -58.85
C MET A 1 21.37 21.62 -57.64
N LEU A 2 21.13 20.47 -56.98
CA LEU A 2 21.89 19.78 -55.90
C LEU A 2 22.03 20.48 -54.53
N GLN A 3 21.42 20.00 -53.43
CA GLN A 3 21.69 18.82 -52.56
C GLN A 3 22.93 18.92 -51.66
N ARG A 4 22.79 18.36 -50.43
CA ARG A 4 23.80 17.92 -49.43
C ARG A 4 24.27 19.00 -48.43
N SER A 5 24.32 18.80 -47.10
CA SER A 5 24.22 17.62 -46.24
C SER A 5 23.92 18.06 -44.79
N LEU A 6 23.03 17.37 -44.09
CA LEU A 6 23.00 17.38 -42.62
C LEU A 6 24.29 16.75 -42.08
N ARG A 7 25.00 17.45 -41.20
CA ARG A 7 25.96 16.86 -40.26
C ARG A 7 25.72 17.47 -38.89
N LEU A 8 25.18 16.67 -37.96
CA LEU A 8 25.24 16.95 -36.53
C LEU A 8 26.71 16.96 -36.08
N PRO A 9 27.08 17.81 -35.12
CA PRO A 9 28.05 17.45 -34.12
C PRO A 9 27.33 16.99 -32.86
N SER A 10 27.58 15.72 -32.50
CA SER A 10 27.61 15.25 -31.12
C SER A 10 28.30 16.27 -30.23
N PHE A 11 27.76 16.53 -29.04
CA PHE A 11 28.39 17.04 -27.81
C PHE A 11 27.36 17.91 -27.07
N VAL A 12 26.60 17.31 -26.16
CA VAL A 12 26.48 17.69 -24.73
C VAL A 12 25.61 16.61 -24.08
N ALA A 13 26.27 15.58 -23.56
CA ALA A 13 25.76 14.74 -22.51
C ALA A 13 26.23 15.37 -21.19
N ALA A 14 25.31 15.82 -20.33
CA ALA A 14 25.52 15.97 -18.88
C ALA A 14 24.25 16.55 -18.20
N CYS A 15 23.48 15.67 -17.53
CA CYS A 15 22.81 15.89 -16.25
C CYS A 15 21.82 14.73 -16.03
N ALA A 16 22.37 13.54 -15.85
CA ALA A 16 21.67 12.43 -15.22
C ALA A 16 22.08 12.36 -13.75
N PHE A 17 21.20 11.78 -12.93
CA PHE A 17 21.38 11.32 -11.55
C PHE A 17 21.16 12.33 -10.42
N ALA A 18 19.90 12.48 -10.00
CA ALA A 18 19.55 12.63 -8.57
C ALA A 18 18.03 12.55 -8.31
N CYS A 19 17.29 11.54 -8.80
CA CYS A 19 15.88 11.35 -8.39
C CYS A 19 15.44 9.87 -8.32
N ALA A 20 16.35 8.90 -8.37
CA ALA A 20 15.99 7.47 -8.38
C ALA A 20 15.87 6.83 -6.98
N GLY A 21 15.87 7.64 -5.90
CA GLY A 21 15.85 7.14 -4.51
C GLY A 21 14.50 7.24 -3.79
N LEU A 22 13.52 7.98 -4.32
CA LEU A 22 12.28 8.30 -3.57
C LEU A 22 11.07 7.42 -3.91
N MET A 23 11.15 6.54 -4.91
CA MET A 23 9.99 5.72 -5.30
C MET A 23 9.83 4.41 -4.51
N ALA A 24 10.86 3.93 -3.82
CA ALA A 24 10.81 2.68 -3.05
C ALA A 24 10.03 2.80 -1.72
N CYS A 25 9.86 4.02 -1.19
CA CYS A 25 9.11 4.20 0.05
C CYS A 25 7.59 4.04 -0.12
N SER A 26 7.02 4.21 -1.33
CA SER A 26 5.56 4.13 -1.48
C SER A 26 5.03 2.69 -1.45
N SER A 27 5.80 1.71 -1.95
CA SER A 27 5.33 0.32 -2.05
C SER A 27 5.27 -0.39 -0.71
N ASP A 28 6.20 -0.10 0.21
CA ASP A 28 6.20 -0.77 1.51
C ASP A 28 5.13 -0.19 2.42
N GLU A 29 4.92 1.13 2.41
CA GLU A 29 3.80 1.77 3.13
C GLU A 29 2.45 1.27 2.63
N SER A 30 2.28 1.10 1.31
CA SER A 30 1.03 0.55 0.76
C SER A 30 0.83 -0.91 1.18
N ARG A 31 1.89 -1.73 1.15
CA ARG A 31 1.83 -3.14 1.58
C ARG A 31 1.49 -3.26 3.05
N ILE A 32 2.10 -2.45 3.91
CA ILE A 32 1.81 -2.42 5.35
C ILE A 32 0.35 -2.02 5.57
N TYR A 33 -0.13 -0.98 4.87
CA TYR A 33 -1.53 -0.55 4.98
C TYR A 33 -2.51 -1.62 4.49
N ASP A 34 -2.24 -2.29 3.37
CA ASP A 34 -3.08 -3.36 2.85
C ASP A 34 -3.15 -4.53 3.84
N ALA A 35 -2.01 -4.96 4.39
CA ALA A 35 -1.96 -5.97 5.45
C ALA A 35 -2.73 -5.55 6.71
N TYR A 36 -2.59 -4.29 7.14
CA TYR A 36 -3.33 -3.76 8.27
C TYR A 36 -4.84 -3.76 8.02
N LYS A 37 -5.28 -3.30 6.84
CA LYS A 37 -6.69 -3.30 6.42
C LYS A 37 -7.24 -4.72 6.37
N CYS A 38 -6.57 -5.63 5.69
CA CYS A 38 -6.96 -7.04 5.59
C CYS A 38 -7.00 -7.72 6.95
N GLY A 39 -6.06 -7.40 7.85
CA GLY A 39 -6.05 -7.89 9.22
C GLY A 39 -7.27 -7.43 10.02
N ASN A 40 -7.62 -6.14 9.94
CA ASN A 40 -8.77 -5.57 10.66
C ASN A 40 -10.10 -6.13 10.15
N VAL A 41 -10.32 -6.25 8.84
CA VAL A 41 -11.58 -6.82 8.32
C VAL A 41 -11.73 -8.30 8.68
N ALA A 42 -10.64 -9.07 8.64
CA ALA A 42 -10.65 -10.46 9.10
C ALA A 42 -10.98 -10.54 10.59
N GLN A 43 -10.43 -9.64 11.42
CA GLN A 43 -10.75 -9.58 12.84
C GLN A 43 -12.22 -9.23 13.11
N ILE A 44 -12.80 -8.27 12.39
CA ILE A 44 -14.22 -7.91 12.49
C ILE A 44 -15.12 -9.12 12.16
N LEU A 45 -14.71 -9.94 11.19
CA LEU A 45 -15.42 -11.16 10.79
C LEU A 45 -15.13 -12.38 11.69
N GLY A 46 -14.35 -12.23 12.76
CA GLY A 46 -13.99 -13.33 13.67
C GLY A 46 -12.99 -14.33 13.09
N ARG A 47 -12.24 -13.94 12.04
CA ARG A 47 -11.25 -14.75 11.34
C ARG A 47 -9.83 -14.50 11.86
N HIS A 48 -9.57 -14.88 13.11
CA HIS A 48 -8.35 -14.52 13.83
C HIS A 48 -7.05 -15.07 13.20
N GLU A 49 -7.07 -16.27 12.63
CA GLU A 49 -5.89 -16.87 11.96
C GLU A 49 -5.48 -16.04 10.74
N GLN A 50 -6.45 -15.66 9.91
CA GLN A 50 -6.23 -14.86 8.70
C GLN A 50 -5.84 -13.42 9.04
N ALA A 51 -6.41 -12.87 10.12
CA ALA A 51 -6.00 -11.57 10.64
C ALA A 51 -4.50 -11.58 11.03
N THR A 52 -4.08 -12.64 11.73
CA THR A 52 -2.68 -12.83 12.13
C THR A 52 -1.78 -13.02 10.91
N ALA A 53 -2.17 -13.87 9.96
CA ALA A 53 -1.41 -14.13 8.74
C ALA A 53 -1.14 -12.84 7.94
N ALA A 54 -2.17 -12.01 7.74
CA ALA A 54 -2.03 -10.75 7.01
C ALA A 54 -1.00 -9.81 7.63
N VAL A 55 -1.04 -9.62 8.96
CA VAL A 55 -0.11 -8.74 9.68
C VAL A 55 1.31 -9.32 9.70
N MET A 56 1.46 -10.63 9.89
CA MET A 56 2.77 -11.28 9.95
C MET A 56 3.56 -11.15 8.65
N LYS A 57 2.90 -11.08 7.49
CA LYS A 57 3.56 -10.90 6.18
C LYS A 57 4.31 -9.58 6.02
N VAL A 58 3.91 -8.55 6.78
CA VAL A 58 4.53 -7.23 6.73
C VAL A 58 5.27 -6.88 8.01
N LYS A 59 5.37 -7.82 8.97
CA LYS A 59 5.98 -7.56 10.27
C LYS A 59 7.40 -7.01 10.14
N SER A 60 8.23 -7.59 9.27
CA SER A 60 9.60 -7.11 9.06
C SER A 60 9.65 -5.69 8.49
N LEU A 61 8.71 -5.34 7.60
CA LEU A 61 8.59 -3.99 7.06
C LEU A 61 8.12 -3.00 8.14
N LEU A 62 7.15 -3.42 8.96
CA LEU A 62 6.65 -2.63 10.07
C LEU A 62 7.77 -2.35 11.09
N ASP A 63 8.51 -3.40 11.50
CA ASP A 63 9.64 -3.29 12.43
C ASP A 63 10.72 -2.32 11.90
N GLN A 64 10.98 -2.30 10.58
CA GLN A 64 11.95 -1.41 9.95
C GLN A 64 11.47 0.05 9.83
N LYS A 65 10.16 0.25 9.62
CA LYS A 65 9.57 1.57 9.40
C LYS A 65 9.32 2.33 10.69
N THR A 66 9.11 1.63 11.79
CA THR A 66 8.63 2.27 13.01
C THR A 66 9.75 2.50 14.01
N GLY A 67 10.23 3.75 14.12
CA GLY A 67 10.93 4.22 15.33
C GLY A 67 9.99 4.33 16.54
N ASN A 68 8.68 4.45 16.29
CA ASN A 68 7.60 4.38 17.28
C ASN A 68 6.40 3.62 16.70
N PRO A 69 6.28 2.31 16.97
CA PRO A 69 5.19 1.47 16.45
C PRO A 69 3.79 1.99 16.81
N GLY A 70 3.62 2.54 18.02
CA GLY A 70 2.32 3.00 18.50
C GLY A 70 1.76 4.16 17.67
N GLN A 71 2.59 5.18 17.41
CA GLN A 71 2.16 6.33 16.59
C GLN A 71 1.87 5.92 15.15
N TYR A 72 2.65 5.00 14.60
CA TYR A 72 2.45 4.54 13.24
C TYR A 72 1.14 3.75 13.08
N ILE A 73 0.82 2.86 14.02
CA ILE A 73 -0.46 2.14 14.03
C ILE A 73 -1.65 3.09 14.16
N LEU A 74 -1.54 4.18 14.95
CA LEU A 74 -2.58 5.20 15.03
C LEU A 74 -2.85 5.85 13.67
N GLY A 75 -1.79 6.20 12.93
CA GLY A 75 -1.93 6.74 11.57
C GLY A 75 -2.61 5.76 10.60
N LEU A 76 -2.29 4.46 10.69
CA LEU A 76 -2.97 3.42 9.90
C LEU A 76 -4.45 3.31 10.26
N ARG A 77 -4.81 3.45 11.54
CA ARG A 77 -6.19 3.38 12.02
C ARG A 77 -7.03 4.54 11.49
N ASP A 78 -6.49 5.75 11.50
CA ASP A 78 -7.20 6.93 11.01
C ASP A 78 -7.42 6.80 9.50
N LYS A 79 -6.37 6.41 8.76
CA LYS A 79 -6.47 6.12 7.32
C LYS A 79 -7.49 5.02 7.01
N LEU A 80 -7.52 3.94 7.80
CA LEU A 80 -8.49 2.85 7.64
C LEU A 80 -9.92 3.35 7.87
N THR A 81 -10.13 4.19 8.88
CA THR A 81 -11.44 4.77 9.20
C THR A 81 -11.97 5.60 8.03
N ASP A 82 -11.11 6.40 7.42
CA ASP A 82 -11.46 7.24 6.27
C ASP A 82 -11.70 6.42 5.00
N ASP A 83 -10.85 5.43 4.71
CA ASP A 83 -10.96 4.54 3.53
C ASP A 83 -12.21 3.65 3.59
N MET A 84 -12.48 3.06 4.76
CA MET A 84 -13.66 2.23 4.96
C MET A 84 -14.93 3.08 5.06
N ALA A 85 -14.86 4.28 5.65
CA ALA A 85 -15.98 5.21 5.83
C ALA A 85 -17.28 4.52 6.28
N LEU A 86 -17.18 3.47 7.11
CA LEU A 86 -18.32 2.61 7.47
C LEU A 86 -19.45 3.41 8.13
N TYR A 87 -19.10 4.47 8.86
CA TYR A 87 -20.04 5.38 9.50
C TYR A 87 -21.00 6.08 8.51
N LYS A 88 -20.68 6.12 7.22
CA LYS A 88 -21.54 6.67 6.17
C LYS A 88 -22.52 5.65 5.61
N LEU A 89 -22.39 4.37 5.97
CA LEU A 89 -23.16 3.26 5.41
C LEU A 89 -24.20 2.76 6.42
N SER A 90 -25.29 2.20 5.89
CA SER A 90 -26.25 1.44 6.70
C SER A 90 -25.60 0.18 7.27
N PRO A 91 -26.15 -0.45 8.31
CA PRO A 91 -25.58 -1.68 8.88
C PRO A 91 -25.37 -2.79 7.84
N ARG A 92 -26.29 -2.92 6.88
CA ARG A 92 -26.14 -3.85 5.76
C ARG A 92 -24.99 -3.45 4.83
N GLY A 93 -24.90 -2.18 4.45
CA GLY A 93 -23.82 -1.70 3.58
C GLY A 93 -22.44 -1.80 4.25
N GLN A 94 -22.37 -1.67 5.58
CA GLN A 94 -21.15 -1.93 6.34
C GLN A 94 -20.72 -3.39 6.21
N ALA A 95 -21.65 -4.33 6.43
CA ALA A 95 -21.37 -5.75 6.30
C ALA A 95 -20.94 -6.14 4.87
N GLU A 96 -21.62 -5.61 3.85
CA GLU A 96 -21.26 -5.81 2.44
C GLU A 96 -19.83 -5.29 2.17
N LYS A 97 -19.52 -4.04 2.55
CA LYS A 97 -18.18 -3.47 2.35
C LYS A 97 -17.08 -4.25 3.09
N ILE A 98 -17.35 -4.72 4.31
CA ILE A 98 -16.39 -5.53 5.08
C ILE A 98 -16.10 -6.85 4.35
N ASN A 99 -17.15 -7.53 3.88
CA ASN A 99 -17.01 -8.78 3.12
C ASN A 99 -16.28 -8.57 1.79
N ASP A 100 -16.64 -7.53 1.02
CA ASP A 100 -15.98 -7.22 -0.26
C ASP A 100 -14.47 -6.99 -0.10
N ILE A 101 -14.06 -6.28 0.96
CA ILE A 101 -12.63 -6.07 1.26
C ILE A 101 -11.97 -7.38 1.65
N TYR A 102 -12.59 -8.17 2.53
CA TYR A 102 -12.06 -9.47 2.95
C TYR A 102 -11.90 -10.44 1.77
N GLU A 103 -12.86 -10.47 0.85
CA GLU A 103 -12.82 -11.32 -0.36
C GLU A 103 -11.93 -10.77 -1.48
N SER A 104 -11.41 -9.55 -1.33
CA SER A 104 -10.52 -8.95 -2.33
C SER A 104 -9.28 -9.83 -2.59
N GLY A 105 -8.85 -9.88 -3.85
CA GLY A 105 -7.67 -10.66 -4.23
C GLY A 105 -6.39 -10.24 -3.49
N THR A 106 -6.30 -8.99 -3.02
CA THR A 106 -5.21 -8.52 -2.16
C THR A 106 -5.24 -9.20 -0.80
N CYS A 107 -6.41 -9.22 -0.13
CA CYS A 107 -6.53 -9.87 1.17
C CYS A 107 -6.40 -11.39 1.08
N GLN A 108 -6.96 -12.02 0.05
CA GLN A 108 -6.81 -13.46 -0.17
C GLN A 108 -5.33 -13.87 -0.33
N LYS A 109 -4.51 -13.07 -1.02
CA LYS A 109 -3.06 -13.30 -1.10
C LYS A 109 -2.33 -13.10 0.23
N LEU A 110 -2.87 -12.29 1.13
CA LEU A 110 -2.25 -12.01 2.43
C LEU A 110 -2.64 -13.04 3.49
N TYR A 111 -3.78 -13.73 3.32
CA TYR A 111 -4.27 -14.75 4.23
C TYR A 111 -3.64 -16.14 4.03
N GLN A 112 -3.07 -16.40 2.86
CA GLN A 112 -2.38 -17.65 2.49
C GLN A 112 -0.91 -17.61 2.88
#